data_AF-A0A3P8CDN7-F1
#
_entry.id   AF-A0A3P8CDN7-F1
#
_cell.length_a   1.000
_cell.length_b   1.000
_cell.length_c   1.000
_cell.angle_alpha   90.00
_cell.angle_beta   90.00
_cell.angle_gamma   90.00
#
_symmetry.space_group_name_H-M   'P 1'
#
loop_
_entity.id
_entity.type
_entity.pdbx_description
1 polymer ?
#
loop_
_entity_poly.entity_id
_entity_poly.type
_entity_poly.pdbx_seq_one_letter_code
_entity_poly.pdbx_strand_id
1 'polypeptide(L)'
;MEYFKRVQNLDTCLHSRLDYETGEPIYDDHYKNLQMDCIGLYVIQLVQMIHSGLQIVYTKDEVAFVQNLVFYLERAYRSVDQHSARVNKNPISICMAKAALESVAGFNIYGYEGGHSSILFMDADAHSRNRIIMTNLLPRESASKGTDASLIPSLCWPAYGTCSTSTRLPALERCLERLKGVYGFKRFTRDGYATVLDTNSEYQPGELMVCCS
;
A
#
# COMPACT_ATOMS: atom_id res chain seq x y z
N MET A 1 2.88 -16.58 7.29
CA MET A 1 4.05 -15.84 6.77
C MET A 1 5.28 -16.69 6.50
N GLU A 2 5.65 -17.67 7.34
CA GLU A 2 6.82 -18.54 7.05
C GLU A 2 6.70 -19.31 5.73
N TYR A 3 5.49 -19.74 5.38
CA TYR A 3 5.23 -20.39 4.09
C TYR A 3 5.36 -19.42 2.90
N PHE A 4 4.98 -18.16 3.08
CA PHE A 4 5.18 -17.10 2.08
C PHE A 4 6.67 -16.87 1.78
N LYS A 5 7.55 -16.96 2.79
CA LYS A 5 9.00 -16.81 2.58
C LYS A 5 9.54 -17.81 1.56
N ARG A 6 8.99 -19.03 1.58
CA ARG A 6 9.41 -20.15 0.70
C ARG A 6 8.77 -20.06 -0.68
N VAL A 7 7.45 -19.89 -0.73
CA VAL A 7 6.66 -20.10 -1.96
C VAL A 7 6.32 -18.79 -2.68
N GLN A 8 6.11 -17.70 -1.94
CA GLN A 8 5.93 -16.34 -2.49
C GLN A 8 4.77 -16.23 -3.51
N ASN A 9 3.72 -17.02 -3.31
CA ASN A 9 2.51 -17.04 -4.15
C ASN A 9 1.35 -16.29 -3.48
N LEU A 10 0.35 -15.92 -4.28
CA LEU A 10 -0.88 -15.25 -3.81
C LEU A 10 -1.64 -16.09 -2.77
N ASP A 11 -1.71 -17.41 -2.94
CA ASP A 11 -2.40 -18.30 -1.98
C ASP A 11 -1.69 -18.35 -0.61
N THR A 12 -0.44 -17.89 -0.57
CA THR A 12 0.39 -17.88 0.63
C THR A 12 0.53 -16.48 1.22
N CYS A 13 -0.12 -15.48 0.61
CA CYS A 13 -0.04 -14.09 1.02
C CYS A 13 -0.85 -13.83 2.29
N LEU A 14 -0.64 -12.66 2.90
CA LEU A 14 -1.49 -12.23 4.01
C LEU A 14 -2.90 -11.96 3.50
N HIS A 15 -3.88 -12.50 4.21
CA HIS A 15 -5.29 -12.24 3.93
C HIS A 15 -5.61 -10.78 4.22
N SER A 16 -6.31 -10.13 3.29
CA SER A 16 -6.74 -8.73 3.40
C SER A 16 -8.01 -8.55 4.21
N ARG A 17 -8.82 -9.61 4.38
CA ARG A 17 -10.06 -9.57 5.14
C ARG A 17 -10.02 -10.57 6.28
N LEU A 18 -10.26 -10.06 7.47
CA LEU A 18 -10.32 -10.81 8.71
C LEU A 18 -11.69 -10.55 9.35
N ASP A 19 -12.24 -11.57 9.97
CA ASP A 19 -13.43 -11.46 10.79
C ASP A 19 -13.10 -10.67 12.06
N TYR A 20 -13.97 -9.74 12.46
CA TYR A 20 -13.69 -8.81 13.55
C TYR A 20 -13.80 -9.46 14.94
N GLU A 21 -14.62 -10.50 15.10
CA GLU A 21 -14.82 -11.19 16.38
C GLU A 21 -13.74 -12.24 16.61
N THR A 22 -13.42 -12.97 15.55
CA THR A 22 -12.55 -14.15 15.61
C THR A 22 -11.12 -13.86 15.17
N GLY A 23 -10.90 -12.83 14.35
CA GLY A 23 -9.61 -12.56 13.71
C GLY A 23 -9.24 -13.57 12.61
N GLU A 24 -10.16 -14.46 12.24
CA GLU A 24 -9.91 -15.48 11.22
C GLU A 24 -10.04 -14.90 9.80
N PRO A 25 -9.27 -15.43 8.82
CA PRO A 25 -9.36 -14.97 7.45
C PRO A 25 -10.71 -15.30 6.83
N ILE A 26 -11.33 -14.30 6.21
CA ILE A 26 -12.57 -14.48 5.45
C ILE A 26 -12.18 -14.91 4.03
N TYR A 27 -12.44 -16.18 3.73
CA TYR A 27 -12.20 -16.74 2.40
C TYR A 27 -13.31 -16.35 1.43
N ASP A 28 -12.91 -15.78 0.30
CA ASP A 28 -13.80 -15.45 -0.81
C ASP A 28 -13.01 -15.55 -2.11
N ASP A 29 -13.45 -16.47 -2.96
CA ASP A 29 -12.79 -16.77 -4.22
C ASP A 29 -12.82 -15.60 -5.20
N HIS A 30 -13.71 -14.62 -4.99
CA HIS A 30 -13.83 -13.41 -5.80
C HIS A 30 -12.94 -12.26 -5.30
N TYR A 31 -12.35 -12.38 -4.10
CA TYR A 31 -11.56 -11.30 -3.48
C TYR A 31 -10.10 -11.73 -3.26
N LYS A 32 -9.31 -11.77 -4.35
CA LYS A 32 -7.89 -12.19 -4.34
C LYS A 32 -6.93 -10.99 -4.26
N ASN A 33 -6.98 -10.27 -3.14
CA ASN A 33 -6.31 -8.97 -3.05
C ASN A 33 -5.10 -8.96 -2.13
N LEU A 34 -3.94 -8.72 -2.73
CA LEU A 34 -2.66 -8.48 -2.08
C LEU A 34 -2.54 -7.00 -1.64
N GLN A 35 -3.14 -6.65 -0.50
CA GLN A 35 -3.13 -5.28 0.03
C GLN A 35 -1.84 -4.98 0.83
N MET A 36 -0.78 -4.66 0.10
CA MET A 36 0.53 -4.28 0.69
C MET A 36 0.47 -2.91 1.39
N ASP A 37 -0.45 -2.06 0.98
CA ASP A 37 -0.71 -0.72 1.53
C ASP A 37 -1.20 -0.78 2.98
N CYS A 38 -2.11 -1.69 3.33
CA CYS A 38 -2.57 -1.87 4.71
C CYS A 38 -1.42 -2.27 5.64
N ILE A 39 -0.56 -3.19 5.19
CA ILE A 39 0.59 -3.65 5.97
C ILE A 39 1.64 -2.55 6.08
N GLY A 40 1.88 -1.80 5.00
CA GLY A 40 2.76 -0.64 5.01
C GLY A 40 2.29 0.41 6.02
N LEU A 41 0.98 0.70 6.05
CA LEU A 41 0.39 1.65 6.99
C LEU A 41 0.56 1.19 8.43
N TYR A 42 0.28 -0.08 8.70
CA TYR A 42 0.47 -0.69 10.02
C TYR A 42 1.92 -0.52 10.50
N VAL A 43 2.90 -0.84 9.67
CA VAL A 43 4.33 -0.73 10.02
C VAL A 43 4.74 0.73 10.26
N ILE A 44 4.32 1.66 9.39
CA ILE A 44 4.61 3.10 9.57
C ILE A 44 4.03 3.59 10.90
N GLN A 45 2.77 3.26 11.18
CA GLN A 45 2.10 3.67 12.41
C GLN A 45 2.72 3.04 13.64
N LEU A 46 3.10 1.77 13.59
CA LEU A 46 3.79 1.07 14.68
C LEU A 46 5.11 1.75 15.02
N VAL A 47 5.94 2.04 14.01
CA VAL A 47 7.21 2.75 14.18
C VAL A 47 6.98 4.13 14.78
N GLN A 48 6.00 4.88 14.28
CA GLN A 48 5.67 6.21 14.78
C GLN A 48 5.22 6.19 16.25
N MET A 49 4.38 5.21 16.63
CA MET A 49 3.93 5.05 18.02
C MET A 49 5.10 4.70 18.96
N ILE A 50 5.95 3.76 18.57
CA ILE A 50 7.13 3.40 19.38
C ILE A 50 8.10 4.58 19.49
N HIS A 51 8.30 5.32 18.40
CA HIS A 51 9.13 6.53 18.42
C HIS A 51 8.54 7.62 19.34
N SER A 52 7.23 7.69 19.50
CA SER A 52 6.57 8.60 20.46
C SER A 52 6.71 8.19 21.93
N GLY A 53 7.31 7.03 22.21
CA GLY A 53 7.55 6.51 23.56
C GLY A 53 6.57 5.43 24.01
N LEU A 54 5.67 4.97 23.14
CA LEU A 54 4.77 3.86 23.45
C LEU A 54 5.50 2.52 23.34
N GLN A 55 5.47 1.73 24.41
CA GLN A 55 5.92 0.35 24.36
C GLN A 55 4.75 -0.51 23.87
N ILE A 56 4.93 -1.13 22.70
CA ILE A 56 3.89 -1.96 22.06
C ILE A 56 4.37 -3.41 21.90
N VAL A 57 5.67 -3.58 21.62
CA VAL A 57 6.31 -4.87 21.39
C VAL A 57 7.12 -5.24 22.62
N TYR A 58 6.94 -6.46 23.12
CA TYR A 58 7.55 -6.92 24.38
C TYR A 58 8.32 -8.23 24.24
N THR A 59 7.97 -9.06 23.25
CA THR A 59 8.51 -10.40 23.09
C THR A 59 9.33 -10.54 21.82
N LYS A 60 10.30 -11.48 21.83
CA LYS A 60 11.12 -11.78 20.65
C LYS A 60 10.28 -12.31 19.48
N ASP A 61 9.18 -13.00 19.78
CA ASP A 61 8.29 -13.53 18.76
C ASP A 61 7.56 -12.40 18.01
N GLU A 62 7.16 -11.34 18.72
CA GLU A 62 6.59 -10.13 18.09
C GLU A 62 7.64 -9.38 17.25
N VAL A 63 8.89 -9.31 17.71
CA VAL A 63 9.99 -8.75 16.89
C VAL A 63 10.15 -9.53 15.59
N ALA A 64 10.18 -10.87 15.67
CA ALA A 64 10.28 -11.73 14.51
C ALA A 64 9.06 -11.59 13.58
N PHE A 65 7.86 -11.42 14.15
CA PHE A 65 6.64 -11.16 13.39
C PHE A 65 6.74 -9.85 12.60
N VAL A 66 7.18 -8.75 13.22
CA VAL A 66 7.32 -7.47 12.51
C VAL A 66 8.43 -7.55 11.46
N GLN A 67 9.55 -8.21 11.76
CA GLN A 67 10.59 -8.47 10.75
C GLN A 67 10.06 -9.27 9.55
N ASN A 68 9.13 -10.19 9.78
CA ASN A 68 8.45 -10.93 8.71
C ASN A 68 7.55 -10.03 7.85
N LEU A 69 6.88 -9.04 8.46
CA LEU A 69 6.11 -8.02 7.72
C LEU A 69 7.04 -7.15 6.86
N VAL A 70 8.22 -6.80 7.35
CA VAL A 70 9.23 -6.05 6.58
C VAL A 70 9.67 -6.86 5.37
N PHE A 71 10.00 -8.14 5.55
CA PHE A 71 10.32 -9.05 4.45
C PHE A 71 9.17 -9.17 3.43
N TYR A 72 7.93 -9.14 3.91
CA TYR A 72 6.76 -9.15 3.05
C TYR A 72 6.70 -7.88 2.18
N LEU A 73 6.87 -6.70 2.79
CA LEU A 73 6.87 -5.39 2.12
C LEU A 73 8.02 -5.22 1.11
N GLU A 74 9.17 -5.82 1.35
CA GLU A 74 10.30 -5.85 0.39
C GLU A 74 9.88 -6.39 -0.98
N ARG A 75 8.88 -7.28 -1.03
CA ARG A 75 8.37 -7.87 -2.28
C ARG A 75 7.33 -7.02 -3.01
N ALA A 76 6.97 -5.84 -2.50
CA ALA A 76 5.91 -5.01 -3.09
C ALA A 76 6.13 -4.71 -4.58
N TYR A 77 7.37 -4.59 -5.05
CA TYR A 77 7.70 -4.38 -6.47
C TYR A 77 7.21 -5.50 -7.41
N ARG A 78 7.00 -6.71 -6.87
CA ARG A 78 6.47 -7.87 -7.60
C ARG A 78 4.95 -7.91 -7.59
N SER A 79 4.28 -7.10 -6.76
CA SER A 79 2.83 -7.05 -6.71
C SER A 79 2.26 -6.59 -8.05
N VAL A 80 1.28 -7.35 -8.54
CA VAL A 80 0.48 -7.05 -9.72
C VAL A 80 -0.98 -7.02 -9.26
N ASP A 81 -1.69 -5.91 -9.49
CA ASP A 81 -3.10 -5.78 -9.12
C ASP A 81 -3.94 -6.59 -10.11
N GLN A 82 -4.69 -7.58 -9.62
CA GLN A 82 -5.40 -8.55 -10.47
C GLN A 82 -6.76 -8.07 -10.98
N HIS A 83 -7.33 -6.97 -10.45
CA HIS A 83 -8.64 -6.45 -10.91
C HIS A 83 -8.60 -5.72 -12.24
N SER A 84 -7.47 -5.70 -12.93
CA SER A 84 -7.38 -5.05 -14.23
C SER A 84 -6.76 -6.01 -15.23
N ALA A 85 -7.45 -6.19 -16.36
CA ALA A 85 -7.03 -7.03 -17.49
C ALA A 85 -5.66 -6.64 -18.10
N ARG A 86 -5.05 -5.55 -17.62
CA ARG A 86 -3.66 -5.16 -17.89
C ARG A 86 -2.94 -5.07 -16.57
N VAL A 87 -1.71 -5.59 -16.49
CA VAL A 87 -0.81 -5.51 -15.34
C VAL A 87 -0.64 -4.05 -14.89
N ASN A 88 -1.53 -3.57 -14.03
CA ASN A 88 -1.43 -2.25 -13.42
C ASN A 88 -0.91 -2.46 -12.00
N LYS A 89 0.15 -1.74 -11.66
CA LYS A 89 0.66 -1.71 -10.29
C LYS A 89 -0.04 -0.57 -9.58
N ASN A 90 -0.62 -0.83 -8.41
CA ASN A 90 -1.15 0.25 -7.59
C ASN A 90 0.04 1.01 -6.95
N PRO A 91 0.30 2.28 -7.32
CA PRO A 91 1.38 3.08 -6.78
C PRO A 91 1.23 3.28 -5.28
N ILE A 92 0.02 3.29 -4.70
CA ILE A 92 -0.12 3.42 -3.24
C ILE A 92 0.56 2.28 -2.51
N SER A 93 0.39 1.05 -2.98
CA SER A 93 1.00 -0.14 -2.39
C SER A 93 2.53 -0.07 -2.42
N ILE A 94 3.09 0.44 -3.52
CA ILE A 94 4.55 0.57 -3.68
C ILE A 94 5.08 1.76 -2.87
N CYS A 95 4.37 2.89 -2.86
CA CYS A 95 4.76 4.06 -2.07
C CYS A 95 4.71 3.76 -0.57
N MET A 96 3.65 3.09 -0.11
CA MET A 96 3.49 2.66 1.28
C MET A 96 4.56 1.66 1.69
N ALA A 97 4.86 0.68 0.84
CA ALA A 97 5.97 -0.25 1.10
C ALA A 97 7.32 0.47 1.16
N LYS A 98 7.62 1.38 0.22
CA LYS A 98 8.85 2.20 0.26
C LYS A 98 8.95 2.96 1.59
N ALA A 99 7.89 3.67 1.97
CA ALA A 99 7.86 4.51 3.16
C ALA A 99 8.04 3.69 4.44
N ALA A 100 7.39 2.52 4.52
CA ALA A 100 7.54 1.58 5.62
C ALA A 100 8.96 1.01 5.70
N LEU A 101 9.58 0.70 4.56
CA LEU A 101 10.98 0.24 4.54
C LEU A 101 11.92 1.34 5.03
N GLU A 102 11.70 2.61 4.63
CA GLU A 102 12.48 3.76 5.12
C GLU A 102 12.30 4.00 6.62
N SER A 103 11.07 3.86 7.15
CA SER A 103 10.82 4.07 8.58
C SER A 103 11.42 2.98 9.46
N VAL A 104 11.55 1.77 8.92
CA VAL A 104 12.11 0.60 9.62
C VAL A 104 13.63 0.55 9.61
N ALA A 105 14.29 1.23 8.67
CA ALA A 105 15.73 1.15 8.45
C ALA A 105 16.55 1.46 9.72
N GLY A 106 17.06 0.42 10.39
CA GLY A 106 17.82 0.56 11.64
C GLY A 106 16.98 0.97 12.86
N PHE A 107 15.66 0.82 12.78
CA PHE A 107 14.75 1.17 13.87
C PHE A 107 14.77 0.11 14.97
N ASN A 108 14.82 0.56 16.23
CA ASN A 108 14.72 -0.33 17.38
C ASN A 108 13.26 -0.47 17.81
N ILE A 109 12.71 -1.67 17.67
CA ILE A 109 11.28 -1.92 17.93
C ILE A 109 10.90 -1.91 19.41
N TYR A 110 11.87 -2.06 20.32
CA TYR A 110 11.64 -1.86 21.76
C TYR A 110 11.75 -0.38 22.19
N GLY A 111 11.99 0.53 21.24
CA GLY A 111 12.20 1.95 21.52
C GLY A 111 13.58 2.22 22.12
N TYR A 112 13.67 3.22 22.99
CA TYR A 112 14.94 3.71 23.54
C TYR A 112 15.69 2.68 24.40
N GLU A 113 14.97 1.75 25.03
CA GLU A 113 15.56 0.72 25.90
C GLU A 113 15.98 -0.55 25.16
N GLY A 114 15.81 -0.59 23.83
CA GLY A 114 16.10 -1.78 23.05
C GLY A 114 17.59 -2.05 22.85
N GLY A 115 17.97 -3.34 22.88
CA GLY A 115 19.31 -3.80 22.53
C GLY A 115 19.51 -4.01 21.03
N HIS A 116 20.69 -4.47 20.63
CA HIS A 116 21.00 -4.77 19.22
C HIS A 116 20.14 -5.89 18.61
N SER A 117 19.56 -6.77 19.43
CA SER A 117 18.73 -7.90 18.97
C SER A 117 17.32 -7.51 18.53
N SER A 118 16.89 -6.27 18.77
CA SER A 118 15.55 -5.75 18.46
C SER A 118 15.57 -4.71 17.34
N ILE A 119 16.70 -4.58 16.64
CA ILE A 119 16.82 -3.73 15.46
C ILE A 119 16.19 -4.47 14.28
N LEU A 120 15.30 -3.77 13.58
CA LEU A 120 14.74 -4.26 12.33
C LEU A 120 15.68 -3.97 11.16
N PHE A 121 15.78 -4.93 10.25
CA PHE A 121 16.62 -4.85 9.06
C PHE A 121 15.77 -4.83 7.80
N MET A 122 16.27 -4.11 6.79
CA MET A 122 15.65 -3.98 5.47
C MET A 122 16.70 -4.24 4.39
N ASP A 123 16.32 -4.97 3.35
CA ASP A 123 17.11 -5.15 2.13
C ASP A 123 17.15 -3.86 1.31
N ALA A 124 18.34 -3.22 1.28
CA ALA A 124 18.59 -2.00 0.52
C ALA A 124 18.33 -2.16 -0.99
N ASP A 125 18.53 -3.36 -1.54
CA ASP A 125 18.26 -3.64 -2.95
C ASP A 125 16.75 -3.75 -3.22
N ALA A 126 15.98 -4.33 -2.29
CA ALA A 126 14.53 -4.32 -2.36
C ALA A 126 13.96 -2.90 -2.28
N HIS A 127 14.46 -2.08 -1.35
CA HIS A 127 14.09 -0.67 -1.27
C HIS A 127 14.41 0.09 -2.56
N SER A 128 15.61 -0.08 -3.11
CA SER A 128 16.04 0.58 -4.34
C SER A 128 15.15 0.21 -5.54
N ARG A 129 14.75 -1.07 -5.66
CA ARG A 129 13.82 -1.53 -6.71
C ARG A 129 12.43 -0.89 -6.57
N ASN A 130 11.88 -0.86 -5.35
CA ASN A 130 10.59 -0.21 -5.08
C ASN A 130 10.64 1.29 -5.45
N ARG A 131 11.73 1.98 -5.09
CA ARG A 131 11.95 3.38 -5.42
C ARG A 131 11.99 3.62 -6.94
N ILE A 132 12.74 2.83 -7.70
CA ILE A 132 12.83 2.96 -9.17
C ILE A 132 11.46 2.78 -9.82
N ILE A 133 10.70 1.75 -9.42
CA ILE A 133 9.39 1.49 -10.00
C ILE A 133 8.42 2.63 -9.68
N MET A 134 8.42 3.12 -8.44
CA MET A 134 7.61 4.27 -8.06
C MET A 134 7.96 5.52 -8.88
N THR A 135 9.25 5.82 -9.10
CA THR A 135 9.66 6.95 -9.96
C THR A 135 9.14 6.79 -11.39
N ASN A 136 9.11 5.57 -11.92
CA ASN A 136 8.56 5.31 -13.25
C ASN A 136 7.02 5.39 -13.31
N LEU A 137 6.34 5.11 -12.19
CA LEU A 137 4.88 5.25 -12.08
C LEU A 137 4.44 6.71 -11.88
N LEU A 138 5.30 7.57 -11.32
CA LEU A 138 4.95 8.97 -11.11
C LEU A 138 5.26 9.83 -12.34
N PRO A 139 4.36 10.75 -12.73
CA PRO A 139 3.17 11.15 -12.00
C PRO A 139 1.86 10.56 -12.56
N ARG A 140 1.93 9.49 -13.35
CA ARG A 140 0.78 8.83 -14.00
C ARG A 140 0.70 7.36 -13.58
N GLU A 141 -0.22 7.08 -12.69
CA GLU A 141 -0.40 5.81 -11.99
C GLU A 141 -0.74 4.61 -12.88
N SER A 142 -1.72 4.73 -13.78
CA SER A 142 -2.14 3.60 -14.61
C SER A 142 -2.57 4.05 -16.01
N ALA A 143 -2.26 3.20 -17.00
CA ALA A 143 -2.67 3.41 -18.38
C ALA A 143 -4.20 3.32 -18.58
N SER A 144 -4.92 2.71 -17.63
CA SER A 144 -6.35 2.41 -17.70
C SER A 144 -7.24 3.38 -16.90
N LYS A 145 -6.82 3.82 -15.71
CA LYS A 145 -7.63 4.66 -14.80
C LYS A 145 -7.26 6.15 -14.81
N GLY A 146 -6.14 6.53 -15.44
CA GLY A 146 -5.73 7.92 -15.59
C GLY A 146 -5.23 8.54 -14.29
N THR A 147 -6.09 9.26 -13.55
CA THR A 147 -5.77 9.92 -12.27
C THR A 147 -6.65 9.32 -11.18
N ASP A 148 -6.02 8.76 -10.13
CA ASP A 148 -6.70 8.17 -8.96
C ASP A 148 -6.43 9.02 -7.70
N ALA A 149 -7.35 8.96 -6.75
CA ALA A 149 -7.25 9.58 -5.43
C ALA A 149 -6.20 8.87 -4.56
N SER A 150 -5.87 7.61 -4.85
CA SER A 150 -4.81 6.84 -4.19
C SER A 150 -3.44 7.55 -4.22
N LEU A 151 -3.21 8.42 -5.23
CA LEU A 151 -1.99 9.23 -5.34
C LEU A 151 -1.84 10.25 -4.22
N ILE A 152 -2.93 10.71 -3.62
CA ILE A 152 -2.90 11.70 -2.54
C ILE A 152 -2.15 11.13 -1.32
N PRO A 153 -2.58 10.03 -0.68
CA PRO A 153 -1.84 9.43 0.44
C PRO A 153 -0.48 8.84 0.02
N SER A 154 -0.29 8.54 -1.27
CA SER A 154 1.01 8.13 -1.81
C SER A 154 2.04 9.27 -1.82
N LEU A 155 1.59 10.50 -2.09
CA LEU A 155 2.44 11.69 -2.21
C LEU A 155 2.52 12.52 -0.92
N CYS A 156 1.48 12.44 -0.08
CA CYS A 156 1.37 13.08 1.21
C CYS A 156 1.59 12.07 2.35
N TRP A 157 1.28 12.48 3.58
CA TRP A 157 1.12 11.52 4.68
C TRP A 157 0.08 10.48 4.29
N PRO A 158 0.32 9.17 4.50
CA PRO A 158 1.43 8.60 5.28
C PRO A 158 2.69 8.20 4.48
N ALA A 159 2.66 8.14 3.15
CA ALA A 159 3.75 7.52 2.39
C ALA A 159 4.90 8.46 1.99
N TYR A 160 4.63 9.72 1.64
CA TYR A 160 5.62 10.65 1.08
C TYR A 160 6.53 9.99 0.01
N GLY A 161 5.93 9.33 -0.98
CA GLY A 161 6.63 8.48 -1.93
C GLY A 161 7.81 9.18 -2.62
N THR A 162 7.65 10.44 -3.01
CA THR A 162 8.73 11.25 -3.61
C THR A 162 9.11 12.45 -2.75
N CYS A 163 10.42 12.65 -2.56
CA CYS A 163 10.97 13.84 -1.93
C CYS A 163 10.98 15.06 -2.89
N SER A 164 10.84 14.83 -4.20
CA SER A 164 10.91 15.90 -5.20
C SER A 164 9.63 16.71 -5.23
N THR A 165 9.70 17.95 -4.75
CA THR A 165 8.58 18.91 -4.80
C THR A 165 8.13 19.22 -6.22
N SER A 166 9.04 19.19 -7.20
CA SER A 166 8.72 19.47 -8.62
C SER A 166 7.87 18.38 -9.26
N THR A 167 7.91 17.15 -8.76
CA THR A 167 7.03 16.06 -9.21
C THR A 167 5.77 15.99 -8.36
N ARG A 168 5.92 16.19 -7.05
CA ARG A 168 4.86 16.03 -6.05
C ARG A 168 3.75 17.06 -6.18
N LEU A 169 4.08 18.36 -6.17
CA LEU A 169 3.05 19.42 -6.17
C LEU A 169 2.20 19.40 -7.45
N PRO A 170 2.78 19.30 -8.67
CA PRO A 170 1.95 19.25 -9.87
C PRO A 170 1.08 17.99 -9.96
N ALA A 171 1.54 16.87 -9.37
CA ALA A 171 0.74 15.65 -9.32
C ALA A 171 -0.46 15.79 -8.38
N LEU A 172 -0.27 16.41 -7.21
CA LEU A 172 -1.35 16.72 -6.28
C LEU A 172 -2.35 17.72 -6.87
N GLU A 173 -1.87 18.77 -7.53
CA GLU A 173 -2.72 19.76 -8.22
C GLU A 173 -3.63 19.08 -9.25
N ARG A 174 -3.08 18.19 -10.08
CA ARG A 174 -3.89 17.42 -11.05
C ARG A 174 -4.93 16.51 -10.38
N CYS A 175 -4.61 15.91 -9.23
CA CYS A 175 -5.58 15.12 -8.48
C CYS A 175 -6.71 16.02 -7.97
N LEU A 176 -6.38 17.20 -7.44
CA LEU A 176 -7.35 18.18 -6.97
C LEU A 176 -8.26 18.67 -8.09
N GLU A 177 -7.71 19.07 -9.24
CA GLU A 177 -8.49 19.58 -10.38
C GLU A 177 -9.43 18.53 -10.97
N ARG A 178 -9.01 17.25 -11.01
CA ARG A 178 -9.77 16.19 -11.68
C ARG A 178 -10.76 15.45 -10.79
N LEU A 179 -10.44 15.29 -9.52
CA LEU A 179 -11.18 14.41 -8.62
C LEU A 179 -12.06 15.19 -7.65
N LYS A 180 -11.76 16.46 -7.37
CA LYS A 180 -12.58 17.29 -6.50
C LYS A 180 -13.94 17.58 -7.14
N GLY A 181 -15.00 17.18 -6.46
CA GLY A 181 -16.38 17.55 -6.73
C GLY A 181 -16.95 18.47 -5.65
N VAL A 182 -18.27 18.70 -5.70
CA VAL A 182 -18.98 19.55 -4.74
C VAL A 182 -18.98 18.96 -3.32
N TYR A 183 -19.09 17.63 -3.21
CA TYR A 183 -19.27 16.93 -1.93
C TYR A 183 -18.04 16.11 -1.48
N GLY A 184 -16.91 16.19 -2.19
CA GLY A 184 -15.72 15.39 -1.85
C GLY A 184 -14.88 15.06 -3.07
N PHE A 185 -14.13 13.95 -2.99
CA PHE A 185 -13.26 13.46 -4.05
C PHE A 185 -13.82 12.19 -4.70
N LYS A 186 -13.81 12.13 -6.02
CA LYS A 186 -14.03 10.88 -6.79
C LYS A 186 -12.80 9.98 -6.61
N ARG A 187 -12.98 8.65 -6.55
CA ARG A 187 -11.84 7.72 -6.42
C ARG A 187 -10.96 7.77 -7.66
N PHE A 188 -11.55 7.66 -8.84
CA PHE A 188 -10.90 7.88 -10.12
C PHE A 188 -11.95 8.40 -11.13
N THR A 189 -11.51 8.90 -12.29
CA THR A 189 -12.40 9.61 -13.23
C THR A 189 -13.58 8.75 -13.76
N ARG A 190 -13.43 7.43 -13.80
CA ARG A 190 -14.42 6.48 -14.34
C ARG A 190 -14.99 5.56 -13.26
N ASP A 191 -15.20 6.11 -12.07
CA ASP A 191 -15.71 5.36 -10.94
C ASP A 191 -17.24 5.23 -11.03
N GLY A 192 -17.72 3.99 -11.21
CA GLY A 192 -19.15 3.66 -11.30
C GLY A 192 -19.73 3.01 -10.04
N TYR A 193 -18.88 2.69 -9.06
CA TYR A 193 -19.30 1.99 -7.86
C TYR A 193 -20.24 2.81 -6.99
N ALA A 194 -21.28 2.17 -6.47
CA ALA A 194 -22.36 2.79 -5.69
C ALA A 194 -23.02 3.98 -6.41
N THR A 195 -22.95 4.02 -7.74
CA THR A 195 -23.70 4.96 -8.58
C THR A 195 -24.89 4.26 -9.24
N VAL A 196 -25.75 5.02 -9.91
CA VAL A 196 -26.88 4.46 -10.69
C VAL A 196 -26.39 3.53 -11.82
N LEU A 197 -25.12 3.66 -12.23
CA LEU A 197 -24.48 2.79 -13.22
C LEU A 197 -23.95 1.48 -12.61
N ASP A 198 -24.01 1.34 -11.28
CA ASP A 198 -23.53 0.14 -10.60
C ASP A 198 -24.52 -1.01 -10.78
N THR A 199 -24.12 -2.00 -11.57
CA THR A 199 -24.92 -3.18 -11.90
C THR A 199 -24.56 -4.39 -11.03
N ASN A 200 -23.75 -4.21 -9.97
CA ASN A 200 -23.21 -5.27 -9.10
C ASN A 200 -22.40 -6.34 -9.86
N SER A 201 -22.00 -6.08 -11.10
CA SER A 201 -21.11 -6.93 -11.90
C SER A 201 -19.70 -6.34 -11.96
N GLU A 202 -18.70 -7.20 -12.16
CA GLU A 202 -17.32 -6.77 -12.40
C GLU A 202 -17.26 -5.92 -13.67
N TYR A 203 -16.80 -4.66 -13.54
CA TYR A 203 -16.73 -3.74 -14.67
C TYR A 203 -15.74 -4.21 -15.74
N GLN A 204 -16.22 -4.42 -16.96
CA GLN A 204 -15.36 -4.70 -18.10
C GLN A 204 -14.62 -3.42 -18.56
N PRO A 205 -13.43 -3.56 -19.17
CA PRO A 205 -12.69 -2.42 -19.69
C PRO A 205 -13.52 -1.62 -20.72
N GLY A 206 -13.96 -0.42 -20.33
CA GLY A 206 -14.74 0.47 -21.20
C GLY A 206 -16.24 0.54 -20.88
N GLU A 207 -16.75 -0.18 -19.88
CA GLU A 207 -18.19 -0.09 -19.52
C GLU A 207 -18.60 1.28 -18.98
N LEU A 208 -17.68 1.99 -18.32
CA LEU A 208 -17.93 3.30 -17.70
C LEU A 208 -17.41 4.46 -18.57
N MET A 209 -17.74 4.47 -19.87
CA MET A 209 -17.39 5.59 -20.77
C MET A 209 -18.25 6.85 -20.56
N VAL A 210 -19.32 6.76 -19.78
CA VAL A 210 -20.13 7.94 -19.40
C VAL A 210 -19.55 8.52 -18.12
N CYS A 211 -18.93 9.69 -18.21
CA CYS A 211 -18.52 10.44 -17.02
C CYS A 211 -19.78 10.81 -16.23
N CYS A 212 -19.93 10.31 -15.01
CA CYS A 212 -20.86 10.93 -14.07
C CYS A 212 -20.37 12.36 -13.78
N SER A 213 -21.11 13.34 -14.29
CA SER A 213 -20.96 14.77 -14.01
C SER A 213 -21.02 15.01 -12.50
#